data_AF-A0A0P7AXM8-F1
#
_entry.id   AF-A0A0P7AXM8-F1
#
_cell.length_a   1.000
_cell.length_b   1.000
_cell.length_c   1.000
_cell.angle_alpha   90.00
_cell.angle_beta   90.00
_cell.angle_gamma   90.00
#
_symmetry.space_group_name_H-M   'P 1'
#
loop_
_entity.id
_entity.type
_entity.pdbx_description
1 polymer ?
#
loop_
_entity_poly.entity_id
_entity_poly.type
_entity_poly.pdbx_seq_one_letter_code
_entity_poly.pdbx_strand_id
1 'polypeptide(L)'
;MHLLQQCTLFVLLATFTLSAQNYTEPPGLPVTAAIPELVLVFSKTEGFRHKSIEKGALTLKQLGRANGFIALRTETASDFNPENLKNYKLVVFLSTTQDVLNESQQKAFESYIQNGGSFLGIHAAADTEYEWPWYGKLVGGYFNGHPNNPNVRTASIQRIDKTHASSKHLPDTWVRTDEWYNYKNLNPDMQVVLNLDESSYEGGTNGDSHPIAWYHEFDGGRAYYTGGGHTEESFDEPEFRQHLLGAIEWCLNRD
;
A
#
# COMPACT_ATOMS: atom_id res chain seq x y z
N MET A 1 -40.35 75.99 -60.87
CA MET A 1 -40.25 74.62 -61.43
C MET A 1 -39.63 73.75 -60.35
N HIS A 2 -40.46 72.99 -59.63
CA HIS A 2 -40.05 72.19 -58.47
C HIS A 2 -39.35 70.90 -58.91
N LEU A 3 -38.18 70.60 -58.33
CA LEU A 3 -37.53 69.30 -58.43
C LEU A 3 -37.37 68.74 -57.01
N LEU A 4 -38.23 67.78 -56.65
CA LEU A 4 -38.11 66.92 -55.48
C LEU A 4 -37.33 65.68 -55.90
N GLN A 5 -36.18 65.46 -55.25
CA GLN A 5 -35.34 64.29 -55.46
C GLN A 5 -35.81 63.18 -54.52
N GLN A 6 -36.41 62.12 -55.06
CA GLN A 6 -36.83 60.93 -54.30
C GLN A 6 -35.64 59.99 -54.12
N CYS A 7 -35.33 59.65 -52.86
CA CYS A 7 -34.44 58.55 -52.50
C CYS A 7 -35.20 57.22 -52.60
N THR A 8 -34.65 56.24 -53.33
CA THR A 8 -35.15 54.87 -53.34
C THR A 8 -34.17 53.98 -52.57
N LEU A 9 -34.65 53.38 -51.47
CA LEU A 9 -33.92 52.45 -50.62
C LEU A 9 -34.13 51.03 -51.16
N PHE A 10 -33.05 50.34 -51.56
CA PHE A 10 -33.09 48.91 -51.90
C PHE A 10 -32.74 48.08 -50.66
N VAL A 11 -33.64 47.18 -50.26
CA VAL A 11 -33.40 46.16 -49.21
C VAL A 11 -33.06 44.84 -49.90
N LEU A 12 -31.85 44.32 -49.68
CA LEU A 12 -31.46 42.97 -50.08
C LEU A 12 -31.85 41.97 -48.97
N LEU A 13 -32.75 41.03 -49.26
CA LEU A 13 -32.96 39.83 -48.44
C LEU A 13 -31.98 38.74 -48.91
N ALA A 14 -31.05 38.33 -48.03
CA ALA A 14 -30.24 37.13 -48.25
C ALA A 14 -30.92 35.93 -47.58
N THR A 15 -31.33 34.95 -48.36
CA THR A 15 -31.82 33.65 -47.87
C THR A 15 -30.64 32.70 -47.64
N PHE A 16 -30.40 32.32 -46.39
CA PHE A 16 -29.46 31.25 -46.06
C PHE A 16 -30.16 29.89 -46.12
N THR A 17 -29.76 29.03 -47.05
CA THR A 17 -30.13 27.62 -47.05
C THR A 17 -29.17 26.84 -46.16
N LEU A 18 -29.66 26.31 -45.05
CA LEU A 18 -28.91 25.43 -44.16
C LEU A 18 -28.88 24.01 -44.76
N SER A 19 -27.73 23.56 -45.27
CA SER A 19 -27.54 22.15 -45.64
C SER A 19 -27.22 21.34 -44.38
N ALA A 20 -28.10 20.43 -43.98
CA ALA A 20 -27.80 19.46 -42.93
C ALA A 20 -26.74 18.49 -43.45
N GLN A 21 -25.49 18.64 -42.99
CA GLN A 21 -24.48 17.60 -43.16
C GLN A 21 -24.71 16.54 -42.08
N ASN A 22 -24.81 15.28 -42.53
CA ASN A 22 -24.87 14.12 -41.64
C ASN A 22 -23.56 14.04 -40.86
N TYR A 23 -23.59 14.42 -39.58
CA TYR A 23 -22.51 14.19 -38.65
C TYR A 23 -22.46 12.70 -38.33
N THR A 24 -21.45 11.99 -38.84
CA THR A 24 -21.07 10.69 -38.32
C THR A 24 -20.28 10.91 -37.04
N GLU A 25 -20.85 10.48 -35.92
CA GLU A 25 -20.20 10.52 -34.61
C GLU A 25 -18.85 9.75 -34.67
N PRO A 26 -17.74 10.32 -34.18
CA PRO A 26 -16.48 9.59 -34.13
C PRO A 26 -16.63 8.32 -33.26
N PRO A 27 -15.87 7.25 -33.51
CA PRO A 27 -15.92 6.05 -32.68
C PRO A 27 -15.73 6.45 -31.22
N GLY A 28 -16.73 6.13 -30.38
CA GLY A 28 -16.69 6.44 -28.96
C GLY A 28 -15.39 5.91 -28.36
N LEU A 29 -14.63 6.79 -27.70
CA LEU A 29 -13.55 6.36 -26.81
C LEU A 29 -14.13 5.31 -25.86
N PRO A 30 -13.41 4.20 -25.60
CA PRO A 30 -13.92 3.16 -24.71
C PRO A 30 -14.25 3.78 -23.36
N VAL A 31 -15.53 3.66 -23.00
CA VAL A 31 -16.10 4.15 -21.75
C VAL A 31 -15.59 3.28 -20.60
N THR A 32 -15.17 3.96 -19.52
CA THR A 32 -14.71 3.51 -18.19
C THR A 32 -13.35 2.83 -18.09
N ALA A 33 -12.27 3.62 -18.00
CA ALA A 33 -11.18 3.25 -17.09
C ALA A 33 -11.74 3.37 -15.67
N ALA A 34 -11.77 2.27 -14.91
CA ALA A 34 -12.15 2.30 -13.50
C ALA A 34 -11.27 3.32 -12.75
N ILE A 35 -11.86 4.09 -11.83
CA ILE A 35 -11.08 4.99 -10.98
C ILE A 35 -10.12 4.11 -10.15
N PRO A 36 -8.79 4.30 -10.23
CA PRO A 36 -7.85 3.48 -9.50
C PRO A 36 -8.10 3.53 -8.00
N GLU A 37 -7.97 2.40 -7.29
CA GLU A 37 -7.96 2.40 -5.83
C GLU A 37 -6.82 3.27 -5.29
N LEU A 38 -7.10 4.00 -4.21
CA LEU A 38 -6.09 4.77 -3.49
C LEU A 38 -5.50 3.94 -2.35
N VAL A 39 -4.18 4.02 -2.22
CA VAL A 39 -3.39 3.41 -1.15
C VAL A 39 -2.66 4.51 -0.40
N LEU A 40 -2.88 4.61 0.91
CA LEU A 40 -2.15 5.56 1.77
C LEU A 40 -0.89 4.88 2.29
N VAL A 41 0.29 5.45 2.02
CA VAL A 41 1.57 4.99 2.56
C VAL A 41 1.97 5.91 3.70
N PHE A 42 1.81 5.44 4.92
CA PHE A 42 2.18 6.16 6.12
C PHE A 42 3.58 5.75 6.58
N SER A 43 4.46 6.73 6.79
CA SER A 43 5.86 6.48 7.15
C SER A 43 6.38 7.36 8.30
N LYS A 44 5.48 7.83 9.18
CA LYS A 44 5.88 8.60 10.35
C LYS A 44 6.64 7.70 11.34
N THR A 45 7.65 8.24 11.99
CA THR A 45 8.42 7.56 13.03
C THR A 45 8.58 8.49 14.23
N GLU A 46 8.43 7.95 15.44
CA GLU A 46 8.83 8.63 16.70
C GLU A 46 10.04 7.92 17.35
N GLY A 47 10.58 6.89 16.71
CA GLY A 47 11.80 6.18 17.11
C GLY A 47 12.87 6.16 16.01
N PHE A 48 13.46 4.99 15.78
CA PHE A 48 14.47 4.82 14.74
C PHE A 48 13.88 5.12 13.35
N ARG A 49 14.64 5.85 12.52
CA ARG A 49 14.26 6.19 11.16
C ARG A 49 15.07 5.37 10.16
N HIS A 50 14.42 4.39 9.53
CA HIS A 50 15.04 3.55 8.51
C HIS A 50 15.35 4.36 7.25
N LYS A 51 16.55 4.17 6.70
CA LYS A 51 16.97 4.81 5.44
C LYS A 51 16.15 4.35 4.24
N SER A 52 15.63 3.12 4.30
CA SER A 52 14.89 2.49 3.21
C SER A 52 13.53 3.11 2.91
N ILE A 53 12.93 3.89 3.82
CA ILE A 53 11.56 4.43 3.67
C ILE A 53 11.40 5.25 2.40
N GLU A 54 12.38 6.09 2.04
CA GLU A 54 12.28 6.92 0.83
C GLU A 54 12.16 6.05 -0.43
N LYS A 55 13.00 5.02 -0.50
CA LYS A 55 13.02 4.07 -1.61
C LYS A 55 11.83 3.11 -1.61
N GLY A 56 11.38 2.71 -0.42
CA GLY A 56 10.17 1.91 -0.25
C GLY A 56 8.93 2.65 -0.72
N ALA A 57 8.76 3.91 -0.35
CA ALA A 57 7.63 4.72 -0.81
C ALA A 57 7.67 4.95 -2.33
N LEU A 58 8.86 5.20 -2.89
CA LEU A 58 9.03 5.29 -4.34
C LEU A 58 8.66 3.97 -5.04
N THR A 59 9.07 2.84 -4.47
CA THR A 59 8.75 1.51 -4.98
C THR A 59 7.25 1.24 -4.98
N LEU A 60 6.55 1.52 -3.86
CA LEU A 60 5.10 1.38 -3.77
C LEU A 60 4.37 2.27 -4.79
N LYS A 61 4.85 3.50 -5.01
CA LYS A 61 4.34 4.39 -6.05
C LYS A 61 4.54 3.84 -7.46
N GLN A 62 5.69 3.23 -7.75
CA GLN A 62 5.96 2.59 -9.03
C GLN A 62 5.09 1.35 -9.25
N LEU A 63 4.93 0.51 -8.23
CA LEU A 63 4.04 -0.65 -8.27
C LEU A 63 2.61 -0.21 -8.58
N GLY A 64 2.11 0.84 -7.92
CA GLY A 64 0.77 1.37 -8.19
C GLY A 64 0.59 1.83 -9.63
N ARG A 65 1.53 2.64 -10.13
CA ARG A 65 1.50 3.11 -11.53
C ARG A 65 1.47 1.97 -12.54
N ALA A 66 2.15 0.86 -12.26
CA ALA A 66 2.21 -0.29 -13.14
C ALA A 66 0.99 -1.22 -13.04
N ASN A 67 0.28 -1.22 -11.90
CA ASN A 67 -0.77 -2.20 -11.59
C ASN A 67 -2.15 -1.58 -11.28
N GLY A 68 -2.37 -0.33 -11.68
CA GLY A 68 -3.69 0.29 -11.64
C GLY A 68 -4.20 0.66 -10.24
N PHE A 69 -3.30 1.06 -9.33
CA PHE A 69 -3.65 1.72 -8.06
C PHE A 69 -2.76 2.96 -7.84
N ILE A 70 -3.16 3.88 -6.97
CA ILE A 70 -2.40 5.10 -6.68
C ILE A 70 -1.91 5.06 -5.24
N ALA A 71 -0.60 4.93 -5.05
CA ALA A 71 0.01 5.07 -3.73
C ALA A 71 0.39 6.53 -3.44
N LEU A 72 -0.18 7.09 -2.38
CA LEU A 72 0.07 8.44 -1.88
C LEU A 72 0.76 8.34 -0.52
N ARG A 73 1.91 9.02 -0.36
CA ARG A 73 2.65 8.99 0.90
C ARG A 73 2.26 10.15 1.80
N THR A 74 2.20 9.88 3.11
CA THR A 74 2.16 10.90 4.16
C THR A 74 3.02 10.51 5.37
N GLU A 75 3.47 11.51 6.12
CA GLU A 75 4.03 11.38 7.48
C GLU A 75 3.19 12.16 8.49
N THR A 76 2.04 12.68 8.06
CA THR A 76 1.17 13.56 8.84
C THR A 76 0.13 12.74 9.59
N ALA A 77 0.27 12.63 10.92
CA ALA A 77 -0.68 11.86 11.74
C ALA A 77 -2.12 12.41 11.66
N SER A 78 -2.33 13.71 11.41
CA SER A 78 -3.67 14.28 11.25
C SER A 78 -4.43 13.77 10.02
N ASP A 79 -3.75 13.07 9.09
CA ASP A 79 -4.41 12.39 7.96
C ASP A 79 -5.20 11.15 8.42
N PHE A 80 -4.98 10.66 9.64
CA PHE A 80 -5.76 9.60 10.28
C PHE A 80 -7.04 10.19 10.89
N ASN A 81 -7.98 10.52 10.02
CA ASN A 81 -9.32 10.96 10.36
C ASN A 81 -10.33 10.34 9.38
N PRO A 82 -11.62 10.22 9.76
CA PRO A 82 -12.62 9.54 8.92
C PRO A 82 -12.78 10.14 7.52
N GLU A 83 -12.69 11.47 7.39
CA GLU A 83 -12.90 12.17 6.12
C GLU A 83 -11.81 11.85 5.09
N ASN A 84 -10.58 11.65 5.56
CA ASN A 84 -9.47 11.27 4.70
C ASN A 84 -9.40 9.75 4.50
N LEU A 85 -9.49 8.95 5.57
CA LEU A 85 -9.31 7.50 5.50
C LEU A 85 -10.34 6.79 4.61
N LYS A 86 -11.58 7.30 4.52
CA LYS A 86 -12.63 6.73 3.66
C LYS A 86 -12.29 6.69 2.17
N ASN A 87 -11.29 7.47 1.74
CA ASN A 87 -10.88 7.54 0.34
C ASN A 87 -9.92 6.40 -0.06
N TYR A 88 -9.33 5.70 0.92
CA TYR A 88 -8.31 4.68 0.69
C TYR A 88 -8.89 3.28 0.88
N LYS A 89 -8.40 2.33 0.09
CA LYS A 89 -8.73 0.90 0.24
C LYS A 89 -7.68 0.15 1.06
N LEU A 90 -6.46 0.68 1.09
CA LEU A 90 -5.34 0.13 1.84
C LEU A 90 -4.57 1.26 2.52
N VAL A 91 -4.22 1.05 3.78
CA VAL A 91 -3.24 1.84 4.51
C VAL A 91 -2.01 0.98 4.75
N VAL A 92 -0.86 1.43 4.25
CA VAL A 92 0.45 0.80 4.43
C VAL A 92 1.21 1.53 5.52
N PHE A 93 1.68 0.81 6.54
CA PHE A 93 2.67 1.33 7.49
C PHE A 93 4.05 0.91 7.01
N LEU A 94 4.80 1.86 6.44
CA LEU A 94 6.13 1.62 5.89
C LEU A 94 7.19 2.01 6.93
N SER A 95 7.66 1.01 7.68
CA SER A 95 8.69 1.17 8.72
C SER A 95 8.42 2.34 9.69
N THR A 96 7.16 2.47 10.12
CA THR A 96 6.82 3.33 11.26
C THR A 96 7.53 2.81 12.52
N THR A 97 7.78 3.66 13.51
CA THR A 97 8.37 3.24 14.79
C THR A 97 7.80 4.05 15.95
N GLN A 98 7.63 3.39 17.10
CA GLN A 98 7.10 3.94 18.34
C GLN A 98 5.64 4.42 18.23
N ASP A 99 5.24 5.40 19.04
CA ASP A 99 3.85 5.89 19.19
C ASP A 99 3.55 7.02 18.20
N VAL A 100 2.91 6.71 17.07
CA VAL A 100 2.80 7.62 15.91
C VAL A 100 1.42 8.28 15.80
N LEU A 101 0.39 7.72 16.43
CA LEU A 101 -1.00 8.15 16.42
C LEU A 101 -1.53 8.36 17.85
N ASN A 102 -2.19 9.49 18.09
CA ASN A 102 -2.91 9.71 19.35
C ASN A 102 -4.25 8.95 19.39
N GLU A 103 -4.90 8.91 20.56
CA GLU A 103 -6.17 8.19 20.76
C GLU A 103 -7.27 8.50 19.72
N SER A 104 -7.40 9.75 19.28
CA SER A 104 -8.42 10.12 18.28
C SER A 104 -8.12 9.53 16.90
N GLN A 105 -6.83 9.47 16.54
CA GLN A 105 -6.34 8.92 15.28
C GLN A 105 -6.36 7.39 15.30
N GLN A 106 -6.04 6.78 16.45
CA GLN A 106 -6.21 5.36 16.71
C GLN A 106 -7.67 4.94 16.48
N LYS A 107 -8.63 5.60 17.14
CA LYS A 107 -10.08 5.34 16.96
C LYS A 107 -10.55 5.50 15.51
N ALA A 108 -10.02 6.49 14.80
CA ALA A 108 -10.32 6.67 13.38
C ALA A 108 -9.79 5.50 12.54
N PHE A 109 -8.61 4.98 12.89
CA PHE A 109 -8.02 3.82 12.21
C PHE A 109 -8.74 2.50 12.55
N GLU A 110 -9.17 2.29 13.79
CA GLU A 110 -10.04 1.16 14.16
C GLU A 110 -11.32 1.17 13.31
N SER A 111 -11.98 2.33 13.26
CA SER A 111 -13.20 2.52 12.46
C SER A 111 -12.95 2.26 10.97
N TYR A 112 -11.78 2.65 10.45
CA TYR A 112 -11.42 2.39 9.05
C TYR A 112 -11.32 0.88 8.76
N ILE A 113 -10.64 0.11 9.62
CA ILE A 113 -10.55 -1.36 9.48
C ILE A 113 -11.92 -2.03 9.65
N GLN A 114 -12.70 -1.61 10.64
CA GLN A 114 -14.08 -2.07 10.89
C GLN A 114 -15.04 -1.84 9.73
N ASN A 115 -14.77 -0.84 8.89
CA ASN A 115 -15.54 -0.57 7.68
C ASN A 115 -14.98 -1.25 6.42
N GLY A 116 -14.12 -2.26 6.59
CA GLY A 116 -13.56 -3.05 5.49
C GLY A 116 -12.33 -2.45 4.84
N GLY A 117 -11.69 -1.46 5.48
CA GLY A 117 -10.37 -0.98 5.09
C GLY A 117 -9.29 -2.04 5.34
N SER A 118 -8.28 -2.10 4.48
CA SER A 118 -7.17 -3.05 4.63
C SER A 118 -5.90 -2.39 5.18
N PHE A 119 -5.04 -3.22 5.77
CA PHE A 119 -3.75 -2.85 6.36
C PHE A 119 -2.60 -3.68 5.79
N LEU A 120 -1.46 -3.04 5.53
CA LEU A 120 -0.19 -3.69 5.23
C LEU A 120 0.93 -3.09 6.10
N GLY A 121 1.50 -3.87 7.00
CA GLY A 121 2.71 -3.51 7.74
C GLY A 121 3.98 -3.97 7.03
N ILE A 122 4.97 -3.09 6.90
CA ILE A 122 6.28 -3.41 6.31
C ILE A 122 7.38 -3.14 7.35
N HIS A 123 8.21 -4.15 7.58
CA HIS A 123 9.39 -4.13 8.45
C HIS A 123 9.06 -3.60 9.84
N ALA A 124 9.45 -2.35 10.14
CA ALA A 124 9.33 -1.76 11.46
C ALA A 124 7.90 -1.39 11.88
N ALA A 125 6.90 -1.62 11.02
CA ALA A 125 5.50 -1.57 11.45
C ALA A 125 5.21 -2.46 12.70
N ALA A 126 5.99 -3.51 12.96
CA ALA A 126 5.87 -4.29 14.21
C ALA A 126 6.53 -3.61 15.44
N ASP A 127 7.38 -2.60 15.25
CA ASP A 127 8.00 -1.73 16.27
C ASP A 127 7.16 -0.45 16.50
N THR A 128 5.83 -0.56 16.43
CA THR A 128 4.91 0.59 16.42
C THR A 128 3.76 0.37 17.42
N GLU A 129 3.32 1.44 18.11
CA GLU A 129 2.09 1.48 18.92
C GLU A 129 1.99 0.41 20.03
N TYR A 130 3.07 0.18 20.79
CA TYR A 130 3.14 -0.87 21.82
C TYR A 130 2.04 -0.82 22.89
N GLU A 131 1.59 0.39 23.26
CA GLU A 131 0.58 0.63 24.30
C GLU A 131 -0.85 0.58 23.76
N TRP A 132 -1.03 0.20 22.49
CA TRP A 132 -2.34 0.04 21.85
C TRP A 132 -2.56 -1.43 21.45
N PRO A 133 -3.07 -2.29 22.37
CA PRO A 133 -3.20 -3.73 22.14
C PRO A 133 -4.02 -4.12 20.91
N TRP A 134 -4.95 -3.26 20.48
CA TRP A 134 -5.70 -3.48 19.24
C TRP A 134 -4.78 -3.46 18.01
N TYR A 135 -3.83 -2.53 17.94
CA TYR A 135 -2.83 -2.51 16.87
C TYR A 135 -1.97 -3.77 16.88
N GLY A 136 -1.53 -4.24 18.05
CA GLY A 136 -0.80 -5.50 18.19
C GLY A 136 -1.53 -6.69 17.56
N LYS A 137 -2.86 -6.75 17.68
CA LYS A 137 -3.69 -7.78 17.03
C LYS A 137 -3.85 -7.54 15.53
N LEU A 138 -3.91 -6.28 15.08
CA LEU A 138 -3.94 -5.92 13.66
C LEU A 138 -2.63 -6.33 12.97
N VAL A 139 -1.48 -5.89 13.47
CA VAL A 139 -0.17 -6.22 12.90
C VAL A 139 0.17 -7.70 13.10
N GLY A 140 -0.36 -8.34 14.14
CA GLY A 140 -0.24 -9.77 14.40
C GLY A 140 0.98 -10.17 15.23
N GLY A 141 1.80 -9.23 15.67
CA GLY A 141 2.96 -9.45 16.53
C GLY A 141 3.81 -8.20 16.70
N TYR A 142 4.47 -8.06 17.84
CA TYR A 142 5.35 -6.92 18.12
C TYR A 142 6.81 -7.27 17.95
N PHE A 143 7.61 -6.29 17.59
CA PHE A 143 9.07 -6.37 17.62
C PHE A 143 9.59 -6.76 19.01
N ASN A 144 10.61 -7.61 19.03
CA ASN A 144 11.28 -8.12 20.23
C ASN A 144 12.82 -8.11 20.13
N GLY A 145 13.38 -7.47 19.10
CA GLY A 145 14.83 -7.41 18.86
C GLY A 145 15.21 -7.89 17.46
N HIS A 146 16.49 -7.79 17.14
CA HIS A 146 17.08 -8.25 15.88
C HIS A 146 18.58 -8.55 16.13
N PRO A 147 19.30 -9.19 15.18
CA PRO A 147 20.74 -9.38 15.29
C PRO A 147 21.49 -8.07 15.58
N ASN A 148 22.55 -8.15 16.38
CA ASN A 148 23.44 -7.02 16.65
C ASN A 148 24.58 -6.94 15.62
N ASN A 149 25.41 -5.90 15.71
CA ASN A 149 26.44 -5.51 14.74
C ASN A 149 27.24 -6.67 14.08
N PRO A 150 27.13 -6.87 12.74
CA PRO A 150 26.19 -6.20 11.83
C PRO A 150 24.76 -6.71 12.00
N ASN A 151 23.78 -5.81 12.08
CA ASN A 151 22.36 -6.16 12.20
C ASN A 151 21.78 -6.83 10.95
N VAL A 152 22.27 -6.44 9.77
CA VAL A 152 21.89 -7.03 8.48
C VAL A 152 22.61 -8.37 8.26
N ARG A 153 21.85 -9.41 7.91
CA ARG A 153 22.35 -10.79 7.73
C ARG A 153 21.75 -11.42 6.48
N THR A 154 22.52 -12.26 5.81
CA THR A 154 21.96 -13.22 4.85
C THR A 154 21.28 -14.36 5.60
N ALA A 155 20.07 -14.72 5.22
CA ALA A 155 19.31 -15.82 5.79
C ALA A 155 18.47 -16.54 4.72
N SER A 156 18.07 -17.75 5.03
CA SER A 156 17.11 -18.54 4.26
C SER A 156 15.70 -18.33 4.80
N ILE A 157 14.74 -18.17 3.89
CA ILE A 157 13.32 -18.03 4.20
C ILE A 157 12.59 -19.20 3.54
N GLN A 158 11.86 -19.99 4.32
CA GLN A 158 11.04 -21.07 3.83
C GLN A 158 9.67 -20.54 3.39
N ARG A 159 9.24 -20.94 2.20
CA ARG A 159 7.90 -20.62 1.68
C ARG A 159 6.89 -21.61 2.24
N ILE A 160 6.00 -21.13 3.12
CA ILE A 160 4.99 -21.93 3.80
C ILE A 160 3.71 -21.99 2.95
N ASP A 161 3.10 -20.85 2.67
CA ASP A 161 2.00 -20.77 1.72
C ASP A 161 2.55 -20.64 0.30
N LYS A 162 2.32 -21.66 -0.53
CA LYS A 162 2.80 -21.71 -1.92
C LYS A 162 1.78 -21.15 -2.92
N THR A 163 0.60 -20.78 -2.46
CA THR A 163 -0.55 -20.38 -3.29
C THR A 163 -0.84 -18.88 -3.22
N HIS A 164 -0.54 -18.25 -2.08
CA HIS A 164 -0.77 -16.82 -1.89
C HIS A 164 -0.07 -15.96 -2.95
N ALA A 165 -0.71 -14.87 -3.39
CA ALA A 165 -0.22 -14.01 -4.46
C ALA A 165 1.17 -13.42 -4.17
N SER A 166 1.49 -13.19 -2.89
CA SER A 166 2.79 -12.67 -2.45
C SER A 166 3.92 -13.71 -2.41
N SER A 167 3.63 -15.01 -2.59
CA SER A 167 4.64 -16.07 -2.44
C SER A 167 4.64 -17.11 -3.56
N LYS A 168 3.57 -17.21 -4.37
CA LYS A 168 3.46 -18.24 -5.42
C LYS A 168 4.62 -18.24 -6.43
N HIS A 169 5.25 -17.09 -6.67
CA HIS A 169 6.41 -16.94 -7.57
C HIS A 169 7.76 -17.23 -6.91
N LEU A 170 7.81 -17.29 -5.58
CA LEU A 170 9.06 -17.51 -4.85
C LEU A 170 9.49 -18.98 -4.92
N PRO A 171 10.81 -19.26 -4.86
CA PRO A 171 11.30 -20.63 -4.65
C PRO A 171 10.84 -21.16 -3.28
N ASP A 172 10.93 -22.49 -3.09
CA ASP A 172 10.60 -23.11 -1.80
C ASP A 172 11.51 -22.62 -0.66
N THR A 173 12.77 -22.36 -0.97
CA THR A 173 13.72 -21.67 -0.08
C THR A 173 14.23 -20.42 -0.77
N TRP A 174 13.98 -19.27 -0.18
CA TRP A 174 14.37 -17.96 -0.68
C TRP A 174 15.47 -17.37 0.19
N VAL A 175 16.68 -17.25 -0.36
CA VAL A 175 17.85 -16.73 0.34
C VAL A 175 17.98 -15.24 0.05
N ARG A 176 18.09 -14.43 1.10
CA ARG A 176 18.15 -12.95 1.00
C ARG A 176 18.97 -12.33 2.10
N THR A 177 19.27 -11.04 1.96
CA THR A 177 19.98 -10.25 2.96
C THR A 177 19.12 -9.07 3.42
N ASP A 178 18.80 -9.01 4.71
CA ASP A 178 18.05 -7.91 5.32
C ASP A 178 18.32 -7.87 6.84
N GLU A 179 17.68 -6.97 7.57
CA GLU A 179 17.60 -7.06 9.04
C GLU A 179 16.38 -7.89 9.46
N TRP A 180 16.63 -8.93 10.27
CA TRP A 180 15.59 -9.89 10.66
C TRP A 180 15.08 -9.62 12.08
N TYR A 181 13.80 -9.26 12.18
CA TYR A 181 13.15 -9.01 13.46
C TYR A 181 12.75 -10.31 14.14
N ASN A 182 13.00 -10.38 15.44
CA ASN A 182 12.37 -11.30 16.35
C ASN A 182 11.04 -10.71 16.82
N TYR A 183 10.07 -11.57 17.11
CA TYR A 183 8.71 -11.16 17.47
C TYR A 183 8.26 -11.69 18.82
N LYS A 184 7.41 -10.93 19.50
CA LYS A 184 6.67 -11.31 20.70
C LYS A 184 5.16 -11.14 20.47
N ASN A 185 4.36 -11.81 21.28
CA ASN A 185 2.89 -11.72 21.22
C ASN A 185 2.32 -12.03 19.83
N LEU A 186 2.92 -13.01 19.14
CA LEU A 186 2.45 -13.46 17.82
C LEU A 186 1.01 -13.98 17.93
N ASN A 187 0.16 -13.55 17.00
CA ASN A 187 -1.20 -14.06 16.85
C ASN A 187 -1.15 -15.54 16.42
N PRO A 188 -1.62 -16.50 17.24
CA PRO A 188 -1.56 -17.91 16.90
C PRO A 188 -2.44 -18.31 15.71
N ASP A 189 -3.44 -17.49 15.37
CA ASP A 189 -4.42 -17.78 14.31
C ASP A 189 -4.04 -17.15 12.94
N MET A 190 -2.89 -16.47 12.86
CA MET A 190 -2.39 -15.90 11.61
C MET A 190 -2.08 -17.00 10.57
N GLN A 191 -2.20 -16.65 9.29
CA GLN A 191 -1.75 -17.50 8.19
C GLN A 191 -0.32 -17.14 7.82
N VAL A 192 0.62 -18.04 8.10
CA VAL A 192 2.04 -17.83 7.83
C VAL A 192 2.32 -18.04 6.34
N VAL A 193 2.90 -17.02 5.69
CA VAL A 193 3.29 -17.07 4.28
C VAL A 193 4.76 -17.45 4.15
N LEU A 194 5.61 -16.82 4.96
CA LEU A 194 7.06 -17.01 4.95
C LEU A 194 7.54 -17.27 6.38
N ASN A 195 8.44 -18.24 6.55
CA ASN A 195 9.09 -18.55 7.82
C ASN A 195 10.60 -18.41 7.69
N LEU A 196 11.21 -17.60 8.54
CA LEU A 196 12.66 -17.41 8.58
C LEU A 196 13.35 -18.62 9.20
N ASP A 197 14.44 -19.06 8.61
CA ASP A 197 15.23 -20.19 9.10
C ASP A 197 16.34 -19.70 10.04
N GLU A 198 16.12 -19.79 11.35
CA GLU A 198 17.10 -19.40 12.36
C GLU A 198 18.40 -20.22 12.33
N SER A 199 18.45 -21.38 11.66
CA SER A 199 19.69 -22.13 11.50
C SER A 199 20.64 -21.51 10.45
N SER A 200 20.13 -20.59 9.63
CA SER A 200 20.85 -20.00 8.51
C SER A 200 21.53 -18.66 8.83
N TYR A 201 21.27 -18.08 10.01
CA TYR A 201 21.86 -16.82 10.47
C TYR A 201 21.94 -16.76 12.01
N GLU A 202 22.67 -15.78 12.54
CA GLU A 202 22.79 -15.59 14.00
C GLU A 202 21.83 -14.51 14.50
N GLY A 203 21.24 -14.72 15.68
CA GLY A 203 20.44 -13.71 16.41
C GLY A 203 18.92 -13.91 16.39
N GLY A 204 18.43 -15.01 15.80
CA GLY A 204 17.05 -15.46 15.96
C GLY A 204 16.73 -15.87 17.40
N THR A 205 15.49 -15.61 17.84
CA THR A 205 15.01 -15.96 19.19
C THR A 205 13.58 -16.50 19.23
N ASN A 206 12.95 -16.68 18.06
CA ASN A 206 11.61 -17.25 17.90
C ASN A 206 11.64 -18.79 17.81
N GLY A 207 12.80 -19.39 17.54
CA GLY A 207 13.01 -20.84 17.50
C GLY A 207 12.56 -21.47 16.17
N ASP A 208 12.07 -22.71 16.22
CA ASP A 208 11.69 -23.47 15.03
C ASP A 208 10.55 -22.82 14.21
N SER A 209 9.78 -21.91 14.83
CA SER A 209 8.70 -21.17 14.19
C SER A 209 8.97 -19.67 14.28
N HIS A 210 9.53 -19.13 13.20
CA HIS A 210 9.84 -17.70 13.05
C HIS A 210 9.09 -17.15 11.84
N PRO A 211 7.79 -16.87 11.95
CA PRO A 211 7.04 -16.24 10.86
C PRO A 211 7.67 -14.87 10.54
N ILE A 212 7.91 -14.60 9.26
CA ILE A 212 8.49 -13.35 8.76
C ILE A 212 7.60 -12.68 7.71
N ALA A 213 6.53 -13.34 7.25
CA ALA A 213 5.40 -12.71 6.60
C ALA A 213 4.13 -13.50 6.87
N TRP A 214 3.03 -12.82 7.13
CA TRP A 214 1.75 -13.42 7.49
C TRP A 214 0.57 -12.54 7.13
N TYR A 215 -0.62 -13.11 7.16
CA TYR A 215 -1.87 -12.39 7.01
C TYR A 215 -3.00 -12.99 7.85
N HIS A 216 -4.04 -12.19 8.06
CA HIS A 216 -5.31 -12.63 8.65
C HIS A 216 -6.41 -11.61 8.34
N GLU A 217 -7.65 -12.02 8.50
CA GLU A 217 -8.76 -11.08 8.62
C GLU A 217 -8.82 -10.59 10.07
N PHE A 218 -9.01 -9.29 10.25
CA PHE A 218 -9.05 -8.68 11.57
C PHE A 218 -10.07 -7.56 11.63
N ASP A 219 -10.98 -7.68 12.59
CA ASP A 219 -11.94 -6.63 12.96
C ASP A 219 -12.66 -5.99 11.76
N GLY A 220 -13.03 -6.79 10.75
CA GLY A 220 -13.75 -6.35 9.55
C GLY A 220 -12.90 -6.13 8.30
N GLY A 221 -11.57 -6.04 8.43
CA GLY A 221 -10.65 -5.79 7.31
C GLY A 221 -9.62 -6.90 7.08
N ARG A 222 -8.82 -6.75 6.01
CA ARG A 222 -7.67 -7.61 5.69
C ARG A 222 -6.39 -7.00 6.27
N ALA A 223 -5.60 -7.79 6.99
CA ALA A 223 -4.31 -7.38 7.55
C ALA A 223 -3.19 -8.27 7.01
N TYR A 224 -2.14 -7.65 6.45
CA TYR A 224 -0.94 -8.32 5.99
C TYR A 224 0.29 -7.71 6.66
N TYR A 225 1.31 -8.52 6.96
CA TYR A 225 2.59 -8.06 7.44
C TYR A 225 3.75 -8.78 6.74
N THR A 226 4.83 -8.05 6.47
CA THR A 226 6.13 -8.61 6.07
C THR A 226 7.26 -7.97 6.87
N GLY A 227 8.17 -8.79 7.40
CA GLY A 227 9.32 -8.38 8.19
C GLY A 227 10.49 -7.84 7.38
N GLY A 228 10.49 -8.06 6.06
CA GLY A 228 11.50 -7.50 5.16
C GLY A 228 11.29 -6.02 4.86
N GLY A 229 12.33 -5.35 4.36
CA GLY A 229 12.32 -3.95 3.95
C GLY A 229 13.20 -3.01 4.79
N HIS A 230 14.14 -3.53 5.57
CA HIS A 230 15.10 -2.69 6.32
C HIS A 230 16.07 -1.98 5.38
N THR A 231 16.63 -2.73 4.44
CA THR A 231 17.65 -2.25 3.51
C THR A 231 17.03 -1.52 2.31
N GLU A 232 17.79 -0.61 1.70
CA GLU A 232 17.38 -0.02 0.42
C GLU A 232 17.43 -1.06 -0.70
N GLU A 233 18.37 -1.99 -0.63
CA GLU A 233 18.60 -3.08 -1.58
C GLU A 233 17.40 -4.02 -1.66
N SER A 234 16.71 -4.29 -0.55
CA SER A 234 15.45 -5.06 -0.54
C SER A 234 14.46 -4.54 -1.58
N PHE A 235 14.35 -3.22 -1.75
CA PHE A 235 13.40 -2.61 -2.69
C PHE A 235 13.85 -2.65 -4.16
N ASP A 236 15.10 -3.06 -4.46
CA ASP A 236 15.57 -3.34 -5.82
C ASP A 236 15.32 -4.80 -6.23
N GLU A 237 15.19 -5.70 -5.27
CA GLU A 237 15.03 -7.13 -5.53
C GLU A 237 13.69 -7.42 -6.23
N PRO A 238 13.71 -8.03 -7.43
CA PRO A 238 12.48 -8.35 -8.18
C PRO A 238 11.51 -9.21 -7.36
N GLU A 239 12.01 -10.21 -6.66
CA GLU A 239 11.22 -11.14 -5.86
C GLU A 239 10.53 -10.45 -4.68
N PHE A 240 11.21 -9.52 -4.00
CA PHE A 240 10.62 -8.76 -2.89
C PHE A 240 9.61 -7.72 -3.38
N ARG A 241 9.89 -7.06 -4.51
CA ARG A 241 8.91 -6.17 -5.16
C ARG A 241 7.64 -6.92 -5.56
N GLN A 242 7.78 -8.13 -6.10
CA GLN A 242 6.65 -8.99 -6.45
C GLN A 242 5.93 -9.53 -5.20
N HIS A 243 6.66 -9.81 -4.11
CA HIS A 243 6.07 -10.15 -2.81
C HIS A 243 5.20 -9.00 -2.26
N LEU A 244 5.72 -7.76 -2.26
CA LEU A 244 4.95 -6.58 -1.87
C LEU A 244 3.72 -6.37 -2.76
N LEU A 245 3.87 -6.52 -4.08
CA LEU A 245 2.74 -6.41 -5.01
C LEU A 245 1.67 -7.45 -4.67
N GLY A 246 2.02 -8.72 -4.51
CA GLY A 246 1.05 -9.76 -4.18
C GLY A 246 0.34 -9.54 -2.84
N ALA A 247 1.04 -8.95 -1.85
CA ALA A 247 0.42 -8.57 -0.58
C ALA A 247 -0.59 -7.41 -0.77
N ILE A 248 -0.23 -6.41 -1.59
CA ILE A 248 -1.11 -5.28 -1.91
C ILE A 248 -2.34 -5.75 -2.69
N GLU A 249 -2.18 -6.59 -3.71
CA GLU A 249 -3.30 -7.12 -4.50
C GLU A 249 -4.26 -7.91 -3.59
N TRP A 250 -3.74 -8.72 -2.66
CA TRP A 250 -4.57 -9.38 -1.66
C TRP A 250 -5.29 -8.38 -0.76
N CYS A 251 -4.61 -7.37 -0.22
CA CYS A 251 -5.26 -6.33 0.57
C CYS A 251 -6.34 -5.55 -0.21
N LEU A 252 -6.19 -5.40 -1.53
CA LEU A 252 -7.16 -4.74 -2.40
C LEU A 252 -8.30 -5.67 -2.87
N ASN A 253 -8.32 -6.95 -2.48
CA ASN A 253 -9.25 -7.98 -2.96
C ASN A 253 -9.18 -8.19 -4.49
N ARG A 254 -7.96 -8.29 -5.03
CA ARG A 254 -7.68 -8.48 -6.46
C ARG A 254 -6.97 -9.81 -6.77
N ASP A 255 -6.88 -10.71 -5.79
CA ASP A 255 -6.17 -11.98 -5.84
C ASP A 255 -6.99 -13.16 -6.38
#